data_AF-A0A3Q8ZLN6-F1
#
_entry.id   AF-A0A3Q8ZLN6-F1
#
_cell.length_a   1.000
_cell.length_b   1.000
_cell.length_c   1.000
_cell.angle_alpha   90.00
_cell.angle_beta   90.00
_cell.angle_gamma   90.00
#
_symmetry.space_group_name_H-M   'P 1'
#
loop_
_entity.id
_entity.type
_entity.pdbx_description
1 polymer ?
#
loop_
_entity_poly.entity_id
_entity_poly.type
_entity_poly.pdbx_seq_one_letter_code
_entity_poly.pdbx_strand_id
1 'polypeptide(L)'
;MSKLPGKTETIENVESSTFDPSKAVEQVRAAAEPSVEQSKEVLSKLSSGAETTQKALESTLEMAKTTSNEVSLQAIAALRANADAYFTHLEALATVKSLSEFVELQTAFLRKQMEKSVEQAKDFQAVTMKAAEDVSKPIKDAFEKALKERKAA
;
A
#
# COMPACT_ATOMS: atom_id res chain seq x y z
N MET A 1 26.28 5.86 -82.78
CA MET A 1 26.43 6.00 -81.32
C MET A 1 25.10 5.60 -80.68
N SER A 2 24.87 4.31 -80.43
CA SER A 2 24.84 3.62 -79.10
C SER A 2 23.54 3.87 -78.30
N LYS A 3 22.59 2.91 -78.26
CA LYS A 3 22.41 1.80 -77.26
C LYS A 3 21.80 2.30 -75.92
N LEU A 4 20.51 2.06 -75.64
CA LEU A 4 19.82 0.92 -74.98
C LEU A 4 19.41 1.25 -73.50
N PRO A 5 18.36 0.60 -72.95
CA PRO A 5 17.43 1.10 -71.94
C PRO A 5 17.75 0.62 -70.50
N GLY A 6 17.24 1.34 -69.51
CA GLY A 6 17.35 0.99 -68.08
C GLY A 6 15.99 0.66 -67.47
N LYS A 7 15.79 -0.63 -67.19
CA LYS A 7 14.69 -1.26 -66.46
C LYS A 7 14.84 -0.98 -64.94
N THR A 8 13.74 -0.66 -64.25
CA THR A 8 13.55 -0.97 -62.82
C THR A 8 12.03 -1.02 -62.58
N GLU A 9 11.41 -2.17 -62.82
CA GLU A 9 11.09 -3.17 -61.79
C GLU A 9 10.13 -2.61 -60.73
N THR A 10 8.85 -2.90 -60.97
CA THR A 10 7.93 -3.52 -60.01
C THR A 10 8.30 -3.35 -58.54
N ILE A 11 7.53 -2.51 -57.85
CA ILE A 11 7.06 -2.85 -56.50
C ILE A 11 5.53 -2.76 -56.52
N GLU A 12 4.93 -3.64 -57.32
CA GLU A 12 3.68 -4.29 -56.90
C GLU A 12 4.07 -5.23 -55.75
N ASN A 13 4.13 -4.73 -54.52
CA ASN A 13 3.81 -5.51 -53.31
C ASN A 13 3.79 -4.59 -52.09
N VAL A 14 2.84 -3.65 -52.03
CA VAL A 14 2.29 -3.32 -50.71
C VAL A 14 1.17 -4.32 -50.53
N GLU A 15 1.55 -5.56 -50.19
CA GLU A 15 0.66 -6.52 -49.58
C GLU A 15 0.07 -5.78 -48.37
N SER A 16 -1.16 -5.31 -48.53
CA SER A 16 -2.00 -4.93 -47.42
C SER A 16 -1.94 -6.11 -46.46
N SER A 17 -1.27 -5.93 -45.32
CA SER A 17 -1.36 -6.87 -44.22
C SER A 17 -2.83 -6.91 -43.85
N THR A 18 -3.54 -7.89 -44.39
CA THR A 18 -4.96 -8.07 -44.15
C THR A 18 -5.09 -8.30 -42.66
N PHE A 19 -5.55 -7.26 -41.95
CA PHE A 19 -5.87 -7.37 -40.54
C PHE A 19 -6.91 -8.48 -40.43
N ASP A 20 -6.50 -9.62 -39.88
CA ASP A 20 -7.37 -10.75 -39.63
C ASP A 20 -7.95 -10.58 -38.21
N PRO A 21 -9.18 -10.05 -38.09
CA PRO A 21 -9.79 -9.81 -36.78
C PRO A 21 -9.94 -11.11 -35.99
N SER A 22 -9.97 -12.28 -36.64
CA SER A 22 -10.07 -13.58 -35.96
C SER A 22 -8.79 -13.88 -35.20
N LYS A 23 -7.62 -13.63 -35.80
CA LYS A 23 -6.31 -13.78 -35.14
C LYS A 23 -6.08 -12.79 -34.02
N ALA A 24 -6.58 -11.56 -34.16
CA ALA A 24 -6.52 -10.55 -33.10
C ALA A 24 -7.37 -10.95 -31.89
N VAL A 25 -8.57 -11.48 -32.11
CA VAL A 25 -9.45 -12.00 -31.04
C VAL A 25 -8.82 -13.24 -30.39
N GLU A 26 -8.18 -14.12 -31.16
CA GLU A 26 -7.45 -15.28 -30.63
C GLU A 26 -6.25 -14.89 -29.77
N GLN A 27 -5.49 -13.86 -30.16
CA GLN A 27 -4.39 -13.34 -29.36
C GLN A 27 -4.86 -12.67 -28.06
N VAL A 28 -5.96 -11.92 -28.10
CA VAL A 28 -6.57 -11.35 -26.88
C VAL A 28 -7.10 -12.45 -25.97
N ARG A 29 -7.71 -13.51 -26.53
CA ARG A 29 -8.21 -14.66 -25.77
C ARG A 29 -7.07 -15.48 -25.16
N ALA A 30 -6.03 -15.77 -25.94
CA ALA A 30 -4.84 -16.49 -25.50
C ALA A 30 -3.99 -15.69 -24.49
N ALA A 31 -4.08 -14.35 -24.50
CA ALA A 31 -3.49 -13.50 -23.47
C ALA A 31 -4.38 -13.40 -22.21
N ALA A 32 -5.71 -13.47 -22.37
CA ALA A 32 -6.67 -13.39 -21.27
C ALA A 32 -6.76 -14.69 -20.46
N GLU A 33 -6.65 -15.86 -21.08
CA GLU A 33 -6.68 -17.16 -20.39
C GLU A 33 -5.61 -17.29 -19.29
N PRO A 34 -4.30 -17.10 -19.56
CA PRO A 34 -3.28 -17.13 -18.51
C PRO A 34 -3.40 -15.94 -17.56
N SER A 35 -3.92 -14.80 -18.00
CA SER A 35 -4.12 -13.61 -17.15
C SER A 35 -5.18 -13.83 -16.07
N VAL A 36 -6.26 -14.56 -16.37
CA VAL A 36 -7.31 -14.88 -15.39
C VAL A 36 -6.82 -15.90 -14.37
N GLU A 37 -6.13 -16.96 -14.80
CA GLU A 37 -5.52 -17.95 -13.91
C GLU A 37 -4.46 -17.29 -13.00
N GLN A 38 -3.58 -16.44 -13.57
CA GLN A 38 -2.60 -15.68 -12.79
C GLN A 38 -3.25 -14.70 -11.82
N SER A 39 -4.33 -14.03 -12.24
CA SER A 39 -5.06 -13.10 -11.36
C SER A 39 -5.71 -13.83 -10.19
N LYS A 40 -6.29 -15.02 -10.43
CA LYS A 40 -6.83 -15.88 -9.37
C LYS A 40 -5.74 -16.40 -8.44
N GLU A 41 -4.58 -16.78 -8.98
CA GLU A 41 -3.44 -17.22 -8.18
C GLU A 41 -2.89 -16.09 -7.30
N VAL A 42 -2.76 -14.88 -7.86
CA VAL A 42 -2.35 -13.68 -7.12
C VAL A 42 -3.40 -13.31 -6.07
N LEU A 43 -4.69 -13.38 -6.39
CA LEU A 43 -5.78 -13.17 -5.43
C LEU A 43 -5.77 -14.22 -4.31
N SER A 44 -5.57 -15.51 -4.63
CA SER A 44 -5.45 -16.57 -3.62
C SER A 44 -4.22 -16.41 -2.73
N LYS A 45 -3.09 -15.99 -3.31
CA LYS A 45 -1.86 -15.69 -2.54
C LYS A 45 -2.04 -14.45 -1.68
N LEU A 46 -2.75 -13.43 -2.17
CA LEU A 46 -3.08 -12.22 -1.43
C LEU A 46 -4.05 -12.52 -0.29
N SER A 47 -5.08 -13.34 -0.52
CA SER A 47 -6.04 -13.76 0.51
C SER A 47 -5.38 -14.60 1.59
N SER A 48 -4.57 -15.60 1.22
CA SER A 48 -3.84 -16.41 2.21
C SER A 48 -2.76 -15.60 2.95
N GLY A 49 -2.13 -14.64 2.27
CA GLY A 49 -1.26 -13.65 2.89
C GLY A 49 -2.02 -12.76 3.87
N ALA A 50 -3.20 -12.28 3.50
CA ALA A 50 -4.05 -11.44 4.33
C ALA A 50 -4.51 -12.17 5.60
N GLU A 51 -4.94 -13.44 5.49
CA GLU A 51 -5.30 -14.26 6.65
C GLU A 51 -4.10 -14.48 7.60
N THR A 52 -2.92 -14.75 7.04
CA THR A 52 -1.69 -14.94 7.83
C THR A 52 -1.28 -13.64 8.53
N THR A 53 -1.30 -12.52 7.81
CA THR A 53 -1.02 -11.19 8.35
C THR A 53 -2.04 -10.80 9.42
N GLN A 54 -3.33 -11.08 9.21
CA GLN A 54 -4.37 -10.84 10.19
C GLN A 54 -4.12 -11.62 11.48
N LYS A 55 -3.81 -12.91 11.39
CA LYS A 55 -3.54 -13.76 12.56
C LYS A 55 -2.29 -13.30 13.32
N ALA A 56 -1.25 -12.88 12.61
CA ALA A 56 -0.06 -12.28 13.22
C ALA A 56 -0.39 -10.95 13.91
N LEU A 57 -1.24 -10.11 13.32
CA LEU A 57 -1.70 -8.85 13.90
C LEU A 57 -2.49 -9.09 15.20
N GLU A 58 -3.43 -10.04 15.18
CA GLU A 58 -4.22 -10.44 16.36
C GLU A 58 -3.33 -10.93 17.49
N SER A 59 -2.36 -11.82 17.19
CA SER A 59 -1.38 -12.29 18.17
C SER A 59 -0.53 -11.16 18.76
N THR A 60 -0.06 -10.24 17.91
CA THR A 60 0.75 -9.09 18.36
C THR A 60 -0.08 -8.15 19.23
N LEU A 61 -1.37 -7.96 18.91
CA LEU A 61 -2.29 -7.11 19.65
C LEU A 61 -2.59 -7.71 21.04
N GLU A 62 -2.83 -9.02 21.12
CA GLU A 62 -2.99 -9.73 22.40
C GLU A 62 -1.72 -9.68 23.25
N MET A 63 -0.55 -9.84 22.64
CA MET A 63 0.73 -9.70 23.32
C MET A 63 0.94 -8.28 23.85
N ALA A 64 0.66 -7.26 23.04
CA ALA A 64 0.82 -5.86 23.42
C ALA A 64 -0.17 -5.42 24.52
N LYS A 65 -1.40 -5.93 24.52
CA LYS A 65 -2.35 -5.79 25.63
C LYS A 65 -1.83 -6.44 26.91
N THR A 66 -1.33 -7.68 26.82
CA THR A 66 -0.83 -8.44 27.97
C THR A 66 0.40 -7.79 28.60
N THR A 67 1.27 -7.17 27.80
CA THR A 67 2.47 -6.46 28.27
C THR A 67 2.22 -4.98 28.60
N SER A 68 0.98 -4.47 28.47
CA SER A 68 0.65 -3.03 28.63
C SER A 68 1.58 -2.10 27.83
N ASN A 69 1.94 -2.49 26.60
CA ASN A 69 2.85 -1.70 25.75
C ASN A 69 2.04 -0.85 24.76
N GLU A 70 1.62 0.34 25.18
CA GLU A 70 0.83 1.29 24.37
C GLU A 70 1.54 1.68 23.06
N VAL A 71 2.88 1.75 23.04
CA VAL A 71 3.66 2.04 21.82
C VAL A 71 3.47 0.92 20.78
N SER A 72 3.54 -0.34 21.21
CA SER A 72 3.32 -1.49 20.32
C SER A 72 1.88 -1.54 19.79
N LEU A 73 0.88 -1.26 20.63
CA LEU A 73 -0.52 -1.17 20.19
C LEU A 73 -0.72 -0.07 19.13
N GLN A 74 -0.08 1.08 19.32
CA GLN A 74 -0.15 2.20 18.36
C GLN A 74 0.49 1.84 17.02
N ALA A 75 1.64 1.16 17.03
CA ALA A 75 2.30 0.71 15.81
C ALA A 75 1.45 -0.29 15.01
N ILE A 76 0.79 -1.23 15.70
CA ILE A 76 -0.14 -2.20 15.10
C ILE A 76 -1.35 -1.49 14.48
N ALA A 77 -1.92 -0.51 15.18
CA ALA A 77 -3.03 0.29 14.67
C ALA A 77 -2.64 1.08 13.41
N ALA A 78 -1.44 1.69 13.39
CA ALA A 78 -0.93 2.40 12.23
C ALA A 78 -0.74 1.47 11.02
N LEU A 79 -0.19 0.25 11.22
CA LEU A 79 -0.04 -0.75 10.17
C LEU A 79 -1.40 -1.13 9.56
N ARG A 80 -2.41 -1.39 10.40
CA ARG A 80 -3.77 -1.72 9.95
C ARG A 80 -4.38 -0.58 9.14
N ALA A 81 -4.33 0.64 9.68
CA ALA A 81 -4.89 1.82 9.04
C ALA A 81 -4.21 2.14 7.69
N ASN A 82 -2.94 1.76 7.51
CA ASN A 82 -2.21 1.89 6.25
C ASN A 82 -2.63 0.81 5.25
N ALA A 83 -2.73 -0.45 5.68
CA ALA A 83 -3.19 -1.55 4.83
C ALA A 83 -4.59 -1.26 4.27
N ASP A 84 -5.53 -0.87 5.13
CA ASP A 84 -6.89 -0.51 4.72
C ASP A 84 -6.89 0.64 3.70
N ALA A 85 -6.05 1.66 3.91
CA ALA A 85 -5.95 2.80 2.99
C ALA A 85 -5.46 2.39 1.60
N TYR A 86 -4.46 1.50 1.53
CA TYR A 86 -3.95 1.00 0.24
C TYR A 86 -4.98 0.12 -0.49
N PHE A 87 -5.68 -0.77 0.23
CA PHE A 87 -6.72 -1.60 -0.39
C PHE A 87 -7.88 -0.76 -0.94
N THR A 88 -8.41 0.18 -0.16
CA THR A 88 -9.45 1.09 -0.63
C THR A 88 -9.00 1.90 -1.85
N HIS A 89 -7.73 2.31 -1.89
CA HIS A 89 -7.19 3.06 -3.03
C HIS A 89 -7.07 2.18 -4.29
N LEU A 90 -6.64 0.93 -4.16
CA LEU A 90 -6.57 -0.04 -5.25
C LEU A 90 -7.97 -0.36 -5.81
N GLU A 91 -8.95 -0.58 -4.93
CA GLU A 91 -10.35 -0.77 -5.34
C GLU A 91 -10.87 0.45 -6.11
N ALA A 92 -10.59 1.65 -5.63
CA ALA A 92 -10.99 2.88 -6.32
C ALA A 92 -10.32 3.00 -7.69
N LEU A 93 -9.01 2.72 -7.80
CA LEU A 93 -8.26 2.73 -9.06
C LEU A 93 -8.86 1.79 -10.10
N ALA A 94 -9.35 0.62 -9.68
CA ALA A 94 -9.97 -0.36 -10.58
C ALA A 94 -11.29 0.13 -11.22
N THR A 95 -11.92 1.18 -10.67
CA THR A 95 -13.23 1.69 -11.13
C THR A 95 -13.15 2.96 -11.98
N VAL A 96 -11.96 3.57 -12.07
CA VAL A 96 -11.69 4.81 -12.79
C VAL A 96 -11.88 4.62 -14.30
N LYS A 97 -12.58 5.56 -14.95
CA LYS A 97 -12.90 5.53 -16.39
C LYS A 97 -12.22 6.63 -17.20
N SER A 98 -11.58 7.59 -16.54
CA SER A 98 -10.95 8.74 -17.20
C SER A 98 -9.69 9.22 -16.49
N LEU A 99 -8.83 9.96 -17.21
CA LEU A 99 -7.61 10.54 -16.66
C LEU A 99 -7.91 11.62 -15.59
N SER A 100 -9.03 12.34 -15.73
CA SER A 100 -9.47 13.33 -14.73
C SER A 100 -9.83 12.65 -13.41
N GLU A 101 -10.60 11.55 -13.47
CA GLU A 101 -10.95 10.74 -12.29
C GLU A 101 -9.70 10.13 -11.63
N PHE A 102 -8.70 9.71 -12.42
CA PHE A 102 -7.43 9.23 -11.89
C PHE A 102 -6.66 10.30 -11.10
N VAL A 103 -6.53 11.51 -11.67
CA VAL A 103 -5.82 12.63 -11.03
C VAL A 103 -6.53 13.08 -9.75
N GLU A 104 -7.86 13.14 -9.79
CA GLU A 104 -8.67 13.45 -8.61
C GLU A 104 -8.46 12.40 -7.51
N LEU A 105 -8.53 11.11 -7.86
CA LEU A 105 -8.32 10.02 -6.93
C LEU A 105 -6.92 10.06 -6.29
N GLN A 106 -5.88 10.29 -7.08
CA GLN A 106 -4.51 10.33 -6.58
C GLN A 106 -4.26 11.53 -5.67
N THR A 107 -4.82 12.68 -6.02
CA THR A 107 -4.74 13.91 -5.21
C THR A 107 -5.50 13.75 -3.89
N ALA A 108 -6.68 13.13 -3.93
CA ALA A 108 -7.48 12.83 -2.75
C ALA A 108 -6.75 11.85 -1.82
N PHE A 109 -6.16 10.79 -2.38
CA PHE A 109 -5.36 9.83 -1.61
C PHE A 109 -4.18 10.50 -0.92
N LEU A 110 -3.42 11.33 -1.64
CA LEU A 110 -2.25 12.01 -1.09
C LEU A 110 -2.61 12.96 0.06
N ARG A 111 -3.68 13.76 -0.12
CA ARG A 111 -4.18 14.66 0.93
C ARG A 111 -4.57 13.87 2.19
N LYS A 112 -5.37 12.81 2.02
CA LYS A 112 -5.81 11.95 3.12
C LYS A 112 -4.61 11.31 3.85
N GLN A 113 -3.59 10.91 3.11
CA GLN A 113 -2.41 10.29 3.70
C GLN A 113 -1.52 11.29 4.45
N MET A 114 -1.46 12.55 4.01
CA MET A 114 -0.83 13.63 4.79
C MET A 114 -1.58 13.89 6.10
N GLU A 115 -2.91 14.01 6.06
CA GLU A 115 -3.75 14.21 7.25
C GLU A 115 -3.54 13.09 8.27
N LYS A 116 -3.63 11.83 7.82
CA LYS A 116 -3.37 10.65 8.66
C LYS A 116 -1.96 10.64 9.25
N SER A 117 -0.95 11.02 8.46
CA SER A 117 0.45 11.02 8.94
C SER A 117 0.66 12.03 10.06
N VAL A 118 0.06 13.21 9.95
CA VAL A 118 0.11 14.25 11.00
C VAL A 118 -0.59 13.79 12.27
N GLU A 119 -1.74 13.14 12.13
CA GLU A 119 -2.48 12.57 13.26
C GLU A 119 -1.68 11.46 13.96
N GLN A 120 -1.21 10.46 13.20
CA GLN A 120 -0.37 9.37 13.72
C GLN A 120 0.90 9.89 14.41
N ALA A 121 1.52 10.95 13.91
CA ALA A 121 2.71 11.54 14.54
C ALA A 121 2.39 12.16 15.91
N LYS A 122 1.27 12.88 16.04
CA LYS A 122 0.81 13.44 17.34
C LYS A 122 0.48 12.34 18.33
N ASP A 123 -0.19 11.31 17.85
CA ASP A 123 -0.56 10.12 18.61
C ASP A 123 0.67 9.37 19.13
N PHE A 124 1.70 9.19 18.29
CA PHE A 124 2.95 8.57 18.69
C PHE A 124 3.73 9.43 19.70
N GLN A 125 3.74 10.74 19.51
CA GLN A 125 4.33 11.70 20.45
C GLN A 125 3.67 11.59 21.82
N ALA A 126 2.33 11.60 21.88
CA ALA A 126 1.57 11.52 23.12
C ALA A 126 1.88 10.22 23.90
N VAL A 127 1.86 9.08 23.21
CA VAL A 127 2.16 7.77 23.82
C VAL A 127 3.61 7.71 24.30
N THR A 128 4.56 8.26 23.54
CA THR A 128 5.98 8.28 23.94
C THR A 128 6.22 9.17 25.16
N MET A 129 5.59 10.35 25.22
CA MET A 129 5.69 11.24 26.38
C MET A 129 5.12 10.59 27.64
N LYS A 130 3.96 9.94 27.51
CA LYS A 130 3.33 9.21 28.60
C LYS A 130 4.22 8.07 29.09
N ALA A 131 4.78 7.27 28.18
CA ALA A 131 5.71 6.20 28.54
C ALA A 131 6.95 6.73 29.28
N ALA A 132 7.52 7.86 28.83
CA ALA A 132 8.64 8.50 29.52
C ALA A 132 8.26 9.03 30.92
N GLU A 133 7.07 9.60 31.04
CA GLU A 133 6.53 10.06 32.33
C GLU A 133 6.35 8.89 33.31
N ASP A 134 5.72 7.81 32.86
CA ASP A 134 5.46 6.62 33.67
C ASP A 134 6.75 5.92 34.13
N VAL A 135 7.79 5.86 33.27
CA VAL A 135 9.12 5.36 33.67
C VAL A 135 9.82 6.28 34.68
N SER A 136 9.61 7.60 34.56
CA SER A 136 10.24 8.58 35.46
C SER A 136 9.54 8.71 36.82
N LYS A 137 8.26 8.32 36.90
CA LYS A 137 7.38 8.51 38.06
C LYS A 137 7.93 7.91 39.35
N PRO A 138 8.37 6.64 39.40
CA PRO A 138 8.87 6.04 40.64
C PRO A 138 10.11 6.75 41.20
N ILE A 139 10.96 7.27 40.31
CA ILE A 139 12.18 8.02 40.69
C ILE A 139 11.79 9.39 41.26
N LYS A 140 10.85 10.08 40.62
CA LYS A 140 10.30 11.36 41.12
C LYS A 140 9.62 11.16 42.48
N ASP A 141 8.81 10.13 42.63
CA ASP A 141 8.11 9.82 43.88
C ASP A 141 9.10 9.51 45.01
N ALA A 142 10.14 8.72 44.74
CA ALA A 142 11.21 8.42 45.70
C ALA A 142 11.98 9.69 46.12
N PHE A 143 12.28 10.57 45.16
CA PHE A 143 12.94 11.85 45.42
C PHE A 143 12.06 12.78 46.26
N GLU A 144 10.78 12.94 45.90
CA GLU A 144 9.83 13.76 46.65
C GLU A 144 9.65 13.26 48.08
N LYS A 145 9.60 11.94 48.27
CA LYS A 145 9.52 11.32 49.59
C LYS A 145 10.77 11.62 50.42
N ALA A 146 11.97 11.43 49.86
CA ALA A 146 13.23 11.75 50.54
C ALA A 146 13.34 13.24 50.92
N LEU A 147 12.85 14.14 50.06
CA LEU A 147 12.83 15.58 50.32
C LEU A 147 11.87 15.96 51.46
N LYS A 148 10.70 15.31 51.53
CA LYS A 148 9.72 15.49 52.62
C LYS A 148 10.28 14.98 53.95
N GLU A 149 10.91 13.81 53.97
CA GLU A 149 11.56 13.26 55.16
C GLU A 149 12.69 14.16 55.67
N ARG A 150 13.50 14.74 54.78
CA ARG A 150 14.55 15.74 55.11
C ARG A 150 14.02 17.06 55.68
N LYS A 151 12.79 17.47 55.33
CA LYS A 151 12.17 18.71 55.85
C LYS A 151 11.41 18.48 57.16
N ALA A 152 11.13 17.23 57.51
CA ALA A 152 10.46 16.84 58.75
C ALA A 152 11.44 16.53 59.90
N ALA A 153 12.74 16.43 59.60
CA ALA A 153 13.86 16.32 60.53
C ALA A 153 14.51 17.69 60.77
#